data_AF-A0A0Q8I9A9-F1
#
_entry.id   AF-A0A0Q8I9A9-F1
#
_cell.length_a   1.000
_cell.length_b   1.000
_cell.length_c   1.000
_cell.angle_alpha   90.00
_cell.angle_beta   90.00
_cell.angle_gamma   90.00
#
_symmetry.space_group_name_H-M   'P 1'
#
loop_
_entity.id
_entity.type
_entity.pdbx_description
1 polymer ?
#
loop_
_entity_poly.entity_id
_entity_poly.type
_entity_poly.pdbx_seq_one_letter_code
_entity_poly.pdbx_strand_id
1 'polypeptide(L)'
;MGPHRAAGLIAFLVLAQPAFAQTAGWHFSPLSGEGDRAAMGCARDATPENFTCLVVRCEDDFSTGIHVHSSRFGGDAGTWEMTLDRENRSFTAEKSDTPYGARISEGADLLLDRLRHGTFVYLRHSGDEHAPFAFIDLTGSMQTIAEALYWCAPRVPPTEQNAVPDVDPDQIGEEE
;
A
#
# COMPACT_ATOMS: atom_id res chain seq x y z
N MET A 1 8.25 66.74 16.57
CA MET A 1 9.06 65.54 16.77
C MET A 1 8.16 64.32 16.59
N GLY A 2 8.21 63.67 15.42
CA GLY A 2 7.75 62.28 15.27
C GLY A 2 8.86 61.30 15.70
N PRO A 3 8.75 59.98 15.49
CA PRO A 3 7.65 59.25 14.87
C PRO A 3 7.17 58.01 15.67
N HIS A 4 6.10 57.41 15.13
CA HIS A 4 5.41 56.18 15.48
C HIS A 4 6.29 55.02 15.99
N ARG A 5 5.92 54.43 17.14
CA ARG A 5 6.37 53.08 17.51
C ARG A 5 5.45 52.05 16.89
N ALA A 6 5.73 51.72 15.63
CA ALA A 6 5.25 50.50 15.00
C ALA A 6 5.93 49.30 15.69
N ALA A 7 5.27 48.73 16.71
CA ALA A 7 5.64 47.41 17.22
C ALA A 7 5.11 46.38 16.23
N GLY A 8 5.99 45.94 15.32
CA GLY A 8 5.68 44.95 14.31
C GLY A 8 5.27 43.62 14.94
N LEU A 9 3.99 43.26 14.78
CA LEU A 9 3.51 41.91 14.95
C LEU A 9 4.04 41.10 13.76
N ILE A 10 5.12 40.35 13.98
CA ILE A 10 5.56 39.31 13.04
C ILE A 10 4.51 38.20 13.11
N ALA A 11 3.62 38.18 12.12
CA ALA A 11 2.69 37.09 11.88
C ALA A 11 3.49 35.87 11.43
N PHE A 12 3.69 34.91 12.33
CA PHE A 12 4.05 33.54 11.96
C PHE A 12 2.82 32.91 11.28
N LEU A 13 2.70 33.13 9.97
CA LEU A 13 1.88 32.29 9.10
C LEU A 13 2.57 30.92 9.02
N VAL A 14 2.29 30.08 10.01
CA VAL A 14 2.53 28.64 9.90
C VAL A 14 1.70 28.19 8.71
N LEU A 15 2.37 27.89 7.60
CA LEU A 15 1.79 27.16 6.48
C LEU A 15 1.39 25.79 7.05
N ALA A 16 0.13 25.68 7.50
CA ALA A 16 -0.47 24.40 7.78
C ALA A 16 -0.47 23.64 6.45
N GLN A 17 0.54 22.80 6.25
CA GLN A 17 0.49 21.81 5.19
C GLN A 17 -0.80 21.02 5.42
N PRO A 18 -1.60 20.74 4.38
CA PRO A 18 -2.74 19.86 4.54
C PRO A 18 -2.20 18.58 5.17
N ALA A 19 -2.69 18.24 6.36
CA ALA A 19 -2.42 16.94 6.93
C ALA A 19 -3.04 15.95 5.95
N PHE A 20 -2.20 15.33 5.12
CA PHE A 20 -2.61 14.21 4.30
C PHE A 20 -2.93 13.09 5.27
N ALA A 21 -4.19 13.06 5.68
CA ALA A 21 -4.67 12.21 6.74
C ALA A 21 -4.97 10.81 6.20
N GLN A 22 -4.80 9.83 7.07
CA GLN A 22 -5.35 8.50 6.88
C GLN A 22 -6.88 8.66 6.80
N THR A 23 -7.43 8.37 5.64
CA THR A 23 -8.88 8.43 5.37
C THR A 23 -9.40 7.06 5.04
N ALA A 24 -10.66 6.79 5.40
CA ALA A 24 -11.31 5.53 5.11
C ALA A 24 -11.30 5.18 3.61
N GLY A 25 -11.14 3.89 3.30
CA GLY A 25 -11.17 3.37 1.92
C GLY A 25 -9.81 3.32 1.24
N TRP A 26 -9.82 2.98 -0.05
CA TRP A 26 -8.61 2.81 -0.87
C TRP A 26 -8.25 4.07 -1.64
N HIS A 27 -7.02 4.53 -1.47
CA HIS A 27 -6.46 5.67 -2.20
C HIS A 27 -4.93 5.52 -2.31
N PHE A 28 -4.31 6.41 -3.09
CA PHE A 28 -2.84 6.51 -3.09
C PHE A 28 -2.32 6.94 -1.73
N SER A 29 -1.14 6.43 -1.35
CA SER A 29 -0.56 6.72 -0.04
C SER A 29 -0.42 8.24 0.19
N PRO A 30 -0.94 8.76 1.31
CA PRO A 30 -0.84 10.17 1.68
C PRO A 30 0.57 10.56 2.15
N LEU A 31 1.44 9.57 2.42
CA LEU A 31 2.77 9.81 2.94
C LEU A 31 3.69 10.40 1.87
N SER A 32 4.55 11.33 2.29
CA SER A 32 5.46 12.04 1.40
C SER A 32 6.35 11.06 0.62
N GLY A 33 6.32 11.15 -0.71
CA GLY A 33 7.13 10.30 -1.60
C GLY A 33 6.56 8.91 -1.87
N GLU A 34 5.33 8.62 -1.42
CA GLU A 34 4.73 7.29 -1.56
C GLU A 34 3.49 7.26 -2.49
N GLY A 35 2.96 8.42 -2.88
CA GLY A 35 1.68 8.52 -3.60
C GLY A 35 1.66 7.93 -5.02
N ASP A 36 2.81 7.71 -5.65
CA ASP A 36 2.92 7.10 -6.99
C ASP A 36 3.29 5.61 -6.95
N ARG A 37 3.55 5.07 -5.76
CA ARG A 37 4.11 3.73 -5.58
C ARG A 37 3.48 2.93 -4.46
N ALA A 38 2.48 3.47 -3.77
CA ALA A 38 1.78 2.77 -2.72
C ALA A 38 0.27 3.06 -2.74
N ALA A 39 -0.51 2.00 -2.61
CA ALA A 39 -1.96 2.04 -2.40
C ALA A 39 -2.24 1.76 -0.93
N MET A 40 -3.01 2.63 -0.28
CA MET A 40 -3.38 2.53 1.12
C MET A 40 -4.89 2.31 1.24
N GLY A 41 -5.28 1.25 1.94
CA GLY A 41 -6.65 0.95 2.33
C GLY A 41 -6.80 1.06 3.84
N CYS A 42 -7.56 2.05 4.32
CA CYS A 42 -7.79 2.25 5.76
C CYS A 42 -9.18 1.83 6.21
N ALA A 43 -9.29 1.52 7.51
CA ALA A 43 -10.55 1.15 8.14
C ALA A 43 -11.66 2.19 7.90
N ARG A 44 -12.91 1.74 7.84
CA ARG A 44 -14.09 2.57 7.53
C ARG A 44 -14.26 3.76 8.49
N ASP A 45 -13.82 3.61 9.73
CA ASP A 45 -13.88 4.61 10.79
C ASP A 45 -12.53 5.30 11.05
N ALA A 46 -11.56 5.13 10.14
CA ALA A 46 -10.25 5.75 10.27
C ALA A 46 -10.31 7.28 10.31
N THR A 47 -9.60 7.86 11.26
CA THR A 47 -9.32 9.29 11.40
C THR A 47 -7.80 9.50 11.41
N PRO A 48 -7.30 10.74 11.25
CA PRO A 48 -5.85 11.00 11.35
C PRO A 48 -5.23 10.56 12.68
N GLU A 49 -6.00 10.55 13.77
CA GLU A 49 -5.54 10.19 15.11
C GLU A 49 -5.74 8.71 15.45
N ASN A 50 -6.69 8.05 14.79
CA ASN A 50 -7.02 6.65 15.03
C ASN A 50 -7.28 5.91 13.72
N PHE A 51 -6.34 5.09 13.28
CA PHE A 51 -6.42 4.37 12.03
C PHE A 51 -5.75 3.01 12.10
N THR A 52 -6.19 2.11 11.23
CA THR A 52 -5.51 0.87 10.89
C THR A 52 -5.66 0.70 9.39
N CYS A 53 -4.53 0.64 8.69
CA CYS A 53 -4.48 0.59 7.25
C CYS A 53 -3.59 -0.56 6.78
N LEU A 54 -3.96 -1.15 5.65
CA LEU A 54 -3.09 -2.01 4.85
C LEU A 54 -2.55 -1.20 3.69
N VAL A 55 -1.26 -1.36 3.41
CA VAL A 55 -0.58 -0.63 2.34
C VAL A 55 0.10 -1.60 1.40
N VAL A 56 -0.25 -1.56 0.12
CA VAL A 56 0.43 -2.31 -0.92
C VAL A 56 1.41 -1.37 -1.61
N ARG A 57 2.70 -1.70 -1.57
CA ARG A 57 3.80 -0.83 -1.99
C ARG A 57 4.69 -1.49 -3.03
N CYS A 58 5.14 -0.69 -4.00
CA CYS A 58 6.29 -0.94 -4.84
C CYS A 58 7.59 -0.70 -4.06
N GLU A 59 8.29 -1.76 -3.71
CA GLU A 59 9.56 -1.64 -3.03
C GLU A 59 10.66 -1.09 -3.97
N ASP A 60 11.78 -0.67 -3.39
CA ASP A 60 12.90 -0.10 -4.15
C ASP A 60 13.63 -1.14 -5.02
N ASP A 61 13.49 -2.42 -4.69
CA ASP A 61 13.95 -3.56 -5.48
C ASP A 61 12.91 -4.03 -6.52
N PHE A 62 11.84 -3.25 -6.72
CA PHE A 62 10.68 -3.57 -7.56
C PHE A 62 9.86 -4.80 -7.09
N SER A 63 10.12 -5.33 -5.89
CA SER A 63 9.21 -6.32 -5.29
C SER A 63 7.91 -5.66 -4.83
N THR A 64 6.87 -6.46 -4.65
CA THR A 64 5.64 -6.00 -3.99
C THR A 64 5.74 -6.26 -2.49
N GLY A 65 5.48 -5.24 -1.68
CA GLY A 65 5.37 -5.35 -0.23
C GLY A 65 3.94 -5.05 0.23
N ILE A 66 3.50 -5.74 1.27
CA ILE A 66 2.30 -5.37 2.02
C ILE A 66 2.72 -4.94 3.41
N HIS A 67 2.27 -3.78 3.83
CA HIS A 67 2.58 -3.19 5.13
C HIS A 67 1.31 -2.95 5.93
N VAL A 68 1.45 -3.00 7.25
CA VAL A 68 0.46 -2.46 8.17
C VAL A 68 0.94 -1.08 8.61
N HIS A 69 0.01 -0.12 8.63
CA HIS A 69 0.23 1.22 9.13
C HIS A 69 -0.93 1.57 10.06
N SER A 70 -0.66 1.69 11.35
CA SER A 70 -1.69 2.01 12.33
C SER A 70 -1.23 3.03 13.37
N SER A 71 -2.20 3.58 14.10
CA SER A 71 -1.97 4.41 15.29
C SER A 71 -1.82 3.57 16.58
N ARG A 72 -1.68 2.24 16.46
CA ARG A 72 -1.65 1.30 17.59
C ARG A 72 -0.49 1.60 18.55
N PHE A 73 -0.82 1.68 19.84
CA PHE A 73 0.18 1.72 20.90
C PHE A 73 0.91 0.37 21.01
N GLY A 74 2.23 0.38 20.86
CA GLY A 74 3.05 -0.84 20.81
C GLY A 74 3.56 -1.20 19.41
N GLY A 75 3.15 -0.44 18.38
CA GLY A 75 3.64 -0.58 17.01
C GLY A 75 2.93 -1.69 16.21
N ASP A 76 3.31 -1.80 14.94
CA ASP A 76 2.64 -2.66 13.97
C ASP A 76 3.27 -4.05 13.79
N ALA A 77 4.44 -4.29 14.38
CA ALA A 77 5.13 -5.58 14.29
C ALA A 77 4.51 -6.61 15.23
N GLY A 78 4.36 -7.85 14.74
CA GLY A 78 3.76 -8.98 15.44
C GLY A 78 2.73 -9.70 14.58
N THR A 79 1.84 -10.47 15.21
CA THR A 79 0.83 -11.26 14.50
C THR A 79 -0.45 -10.46 14.31
N TRP A 80 -0.95 -10.42 13.08
CA TRP A 80 -2.23 -9.83 12.73
C TRP A 80 -3.24 -10.93 12.40
N GLU A 81 -4.33 -10.96 13.15
CA GLU A 81 -5.48 -11.82 12.90
C GLU A 81 -6.37 -11.13 11.87
N MET A 82 -6.69 -11.82 10.78
CA MET A 82 -7.50 -11.28 9.70
C MET A 82 -8.62 -12.24 9.30
N THR A 83 -9.80 -11.70 9.00
CA THR A 83 -10.87 -12.42 8.31
C THR A 83 -11.01 -11.83 6.91
N LEU A 84 -10.68 -12.64 5.91
CA LEU A 84 -10.71 -12.31 4.48
C LEU A 84 -11.79 -13.17 3.83
N ASP A 85 -12.84 -12.57 3.28
CA ASP A 85 -13.93 -13.31 2.61
C ASP A 85 -14.49 -14.51 3.42
N ARG A 86 -14.64 -14.33 4.74
CA ARG A 86 -15.08 -15.37 5.73
C ARG A 86 -14.07 -16.46 6.05
N GLU A 87 -12.82 -16.33 5.64
CA GLU A 87 -11.72 -17.18 6.07
C GLU A 87 -10.85 -16.46 7.11
N ASN A 88 -10.62 -17.10 8.25
CA ASN A 88 -9.71 -16.59 9.27
C ASN A 88 -8.27 -17.00 8.94
N ARG A 89 -7.36 -16.04 8.99
CA ARG A 89 -5.94 -16.20 8.73
C ARG A 89 -5.14 -15.34 9.69
N SER A 90 -3.88 -15.70 9.87
CA SER A 90 -2.93 -14.92 10.65
C SER A 90 -1.73 -14.61 9.78
N PHE A 91 -1.25 -13.37 9.85
CA PHE A 91 -0.09 -12.90 9.12
C PHE A 91 0.92 -12.32 10.10
N THR A 92 2.20 -12.62 9.89
CA THR A 92 3.28 -12.05 10.69
C THR A 92 3.78 -10.78 10.01
N ALA A 93 3.79 -9.68 10.75
CA ALA A 93 4.34 -8.41 10.34
C ALA A 93 5.67 -8.15 11.07
N GLU A 94 6.72 -7.86 10.33
CA GLU A 94 8.04 -7.52 10.86
C GLU A 94 8.29 -6.03 10.73
N LYS A 95 9.06 -5.46 11.66
CA LYS A 95 9.40 -4.04 11.59
C LYS A 95 10.07 -3.72 10.25
N SER A 96 9.60 -2.66 9.60
CA SER A 96 10.10 -2.21 8.31
C SER A 96 10.84 -0.87 8.46
N ASP A 97 11.80 -0.61 7.58
CA ASP A 97 12.47 0.70 7.44
C ASP A 97 11.69 1.66 6.51
N THR A 98 10.57 1.20 5.94
CA THR A 98 9.65 2.04 5.18
C THR A 98 8.91 3.03 6.09
N PRO A 99 8.21 4.03 5.53
CA PRO A 99 7.36 4.92 6.33
C PRO A 99 6.16 4.23 7.02
N TYR A 100 5.93 2.94 6.74
CA TYR A 100 4.86 2.13 7.31
C TYR A 100 5.39 1.32 8.50
N GLY A 101 4.56 1.01 9.48
CA GLY A 101 5.04 0.50 10.77
C GLY A 101 5.63 -0.91 10.71
N ALA A 102 5.06 -1.79 9.88
CA ALA A 102 5.56 -3.15 9.72
C ALA A 102 5.19 -3.75 8.35
N ARG A 103 6.04 -4.64 7.83
CA ARG A 103 5.85 -5.38 6.57
C ARG A 103 5.40 -6.81 6.86
N ILE A 104 4.37 -7.28 6.17
CA ILE A 104 3.96 -8.68 6.18
C ILE A 104 5.04 -9.53 5.48
N SER A 105 5.67 -10.44 6.21
CA SER A 105 6.79 -11.25 5.70
C SER A 105 6.32 -12.56 5.05
N GLU A 106 5.34 -13.24 5.64
CA GLU A 106 4.81 -14.52 5.16
C GLU A 106 3.38 -14.39 4.62
N GLY A 107 3.09 -15.07 3.51
CA GLY A 107 1.74 -15.11 2.93
C GLY A 107 1.30 -13.80 2.24
N ALA A 108 2.24 -12.88 1.99
CA ALA A 108 1.95 -11.60 1.34
C ALA A 108 1.28 -11.75 -0.03
N ASP A 109 1.68 -12.72 -0.85
CA ASP A 109 1.06 -12.95 -2.17
C ASP A 109 -0.41 -13.37 -2.06
N LEU A 110 -0.72 -14.25 -1.10
CA LEU A 110 -2.10 -14.65 -0.81
C LEU A 110 -2.92 -13.45 -0.33
N LEU A 111 -2.35 -12.65 0.58
CA LEU A 111 -3.02 -11.45 1.07
C LEU A 111 -3.24 -10.46 -0.08
N LEU A 112 -2.26 -10.26 -0.97
CA LEU A 112 -2.38 -9.38 -2.14
C LEU A 112 -3.54 -9.79 -3.05
N ASP A 113 -3.65 -11.09 -3.33
CA ASP A 113 -4.74 -11.65 -4.13
C ASP A 113 -6.11 -11.35 -3.50
N ARG A 114 -6.23 -11.59 -2.19
CA ARG A 114 -7.46 -11.28 -1.44
C ARG A 114 -7.76 -9.79 -1.38
N LEU A 115 -6.75 -8.93 -1.29
CA LEU A 115 -6.95 -7.49 -1.32
C LEU A 115 -7.43 -7.00 -2.68
N ARG A 116 -7.02 -7.64 -3.79
CA ARG A 116 -7.46 -7.26 -5.15
C ARG A 116 -8.84 -7.78 -5.51
N HIS A 117 -9.21 -8.96 -5.01
CA HIS A 117 -10.42 -9.67 -5.46
C HIS A 117 -11.48 -9.90 -4.39
N GLY A 118 -11.15 -9.61 -3.12
CA GLY A 118 -12.06 -9.74 -2.00
C GLY A 118 -13.03 -8.57 -1.86
N THR A 119 -13.86 -8.64 -0.82
CA THR A 119 -14.91 -7.64 -0.55
C THR A 119 -14.63 -6.78 0.68
N PHE A 120 -14.04 -7.35 1.72
CA PHE A 120 -13.67 -6.66 2.95
C PHE A 120 -12.60 -7.45 3.71
N VAL A 121 -11.92 -6.76 4.63
CA VAL A 121 -11.02 -7.37 5.61
C VAL A 121 -11.40 -6.91 6.99
N TYR A 122 -11.56 -7.86 7.92
CA TYR A 122 -11.47 -7.56 9.35
C TYR A 122 -10.05 -7.84 9.80
N LEU A 123 -9.40 -6.93 10.51
CA LEU A 123 -8.05 -7.14 11.03
C LEU A 123 -7.85 -6.60 12.44
N ARG A 124 -7.01 -7.28 13.21
CA ARG A 124 -6.61 -6.89 14.56
C ARG A 124 -5.24 -7.46 14.90
N HIS A 125 -4.45 -6.70 15.64
CA HIS A 125 -3.20 -7.22 16.18
C HIS A 125 -3.47 -8.18 17.34
N SER A 126 -2.79 -9.33 17.39
CA SER A 126 -3.03 -10.38 18.40
C SER A 126 -2.75 -9.90 19.84
N GLY A 127 -1.84 -8.94 20.00
CA GLY A 127 -1.57 -8.29 21.29
C GLY A 127 -2.73 -7.43 21.84
N ASP A 128 -3.79 -7.20 21.06
CA ASP A 128 -4.95 -6.39 21.45
C ASP A 128 -6.23 -7.25 21.51
N GLU A 129 -6.20 -8.37 22.23
CA GLU A 129 -7.28 -9.38 22.25
C GLU A 129 -8.69 -8.83 22.55
N HIS A 130 -8.77 -7.69 23.25
CA HIS A 130 -10.03 -7.04 23.61
C HIS A 130 -10.39 -5.85 22.71
N ALA A 131 -9.52 -5.44 21.79
CA ALA A 131 -9.85 -4.42 20.83
C ALA A 131 -10.82 -4.97 19.76
N PRO A 132 -11.70 -4.11 19.22
CA PRO A 132 -12.51 -4.48 18.06
C PRO A 132 -11.61 -4.72 16.84
N PHE A 133 -12.09 -5.54 15.90
CA PHE A 133 -11.45 -5.65 14.59
C PHE A 133 -11.69 -4.37 13.80
N ALA A 134 -10.64 -3.83 13.20
CA ALA A 134 -10.76 -2.80 12.18
C ALA A 134 -11.42 -3.42 10.94
N PHE A 135 -12.32 -2.68 10.30
CA PHE A 135 -13.02 -3.12 9.09
C PHE A 135 -12.56 -2.28 7.90
N ILE A 136 -11.90 -2.90 6.93
CA ILE A 136 -11.47 -2.27 5.68
C ILE A 136 -12.40 -2.74 4.56
N ASP A 137 -13.06 -1.78 3.92
CA ASP A 137 -13.84 -2.02 2.69
C ASP A 137 -12.89 -2.16 1.51
N LEU A 138 -13.02 -3.22 0.69
CA LEU A 138 -12.15 -3.44 -0.46
C LEU A 138 -12.69 -2.80 -1.76
N THR A 139 -13.73 -2.00 -1.70
CA THR A 139 -14.20 -1.23 -2.85
C THR A 139 -13.07 -0.33 -3.38
N GLY A 140 -12.77 -0.43 -4.67
CA GLY A 140 -11.72 0.34 -5.35
C GLY A 140 -10.29 -0.19 -5.16
N SER A 141 -10.07 -1.14 -4.26
CA SER A 141 -8.75 -1.74 -3.96
C SER A 141 -8.01 -2.23 -5.20
N MET A 142 -8.68 -3.01 -6.06
CA MET A 142 -8.09 -3.58 -7.28
C MET A 142 -7.47 -2.51 -8.17
N GLN A 143 -8.22 -1.44 -8.44
CA GLN A 143 -7.79 -0.37 -9.33
C GLN A 143 -6.62 0.40 -8.69
N THR A 144 -6.78 0.85 -7.45
CA THR A 144 -5.74 1.62 -6.75
C THR A 144 -4.45 0.82 -6.60
N ILE A 145 -4.54 -0.47 -6.25
CA ILE A 145 -3.38 -1.37 -6.16
C ILE A 145 -2.73 -1.56 -7.54
N ALA A 146 -3.52 -1.77 -8.60
CA ALA A 146 -2.97 -1.96 -9.94
C ALA A 146 -2.22 -0.71 -10.43
N GLU A 147 -2.76 0.47 -10.18
CA GLU A 147 -2.12 1.75 -10.55
C GLU A 147 -0.85 1.99 -9.73
N ALA A 148 -0.89 1.78 -8.40
CA ALA A 148 0.28 1.93 -7.54
C ALA A 148 1.40 0.93 -7.87
N LEU A 149 1.02 -0.27 -8.33
CA LEU A 149 1.98 -1.31 -8.71
C LEU A 149 2.37 -1.30 -10.19
N TYR A 150 1.91 -0.32 -10.96
CA TYR A 150 2.11 -0.28 -12.41
C TYR A 150 3.60 -0.40 -12.79
N TRP A 151 4.50 0.19 -12.00
CA TRP A 151 5.94 0.17 -12.22
C TRP A 151 6.69 -0.99 -11.53
N CYS A 152 5.99 -1.86 -10.80
CA CYS A 152 6.57 -2.92 -9.96
C CYS A 152 6.55 -4.30 -10.61
N ALA A 153 6.18 -4.39 -11.89
CA ALA A 153 6.27 -5.65 -12.59
C ALA A 153 7.74 -6.10 -12.66
N PRO A 154 8.06 -7.39 -12.41
CA PRO A 154 9.36 -7.93 -12.72
C PRO A 154 9.64 -7.65 -14.20
N ARG A 155 10.66 -6.85 -14.49
CA ARG A 155 11.14 -6.73 -15.86
C ARG A 155 11.71 -8.10 -16.21
N VAL A 156 10.98 -8.85 -17.04
CA VAL A 156 11.56 -10.02 -17.70
C VAL A 156 12.90 -9.52 -18.30
N PRO A 157 14.04 -10.16 -17.99
CA PRO A 157 15.29 -9.76 -18.62
C PRO A 157 15.08 -9.74 -20.14
N PRO A 158 15.72 -8.82 -20.88
CA PRO A 158 15.53 -8.65 -22.32
C PRO A 158 16.09 -9.86 -23.08
N THR A 159 15.46 -10.99 -22.90
CA THR A 159 15.59 -12.18 -23.69
C THR A 159 14.41 -12.07 -24.64
N GLU A 160 14.72 -11.97 -25.92
CA GLU A 160 13.76 -11.77 -27.00
C GLU A 160 12.61 -12.81 -26.85
N GLN A 161 11.41 -12.34 -26.55
CA GLN A 161 10.23 -13.21 -26.36
C GLN A 161 9.68 -13.72 -27.70
N ASN A 162 10.08 -13.09 -28.80
CA ASN A 162 9.79 -13.57 -30.12
C ASN A 162 10.85 -14.62 -30.45
N ALA A 163 10.44 -15.88 -30.59
CA ALA A 163 11.23 -16.81 -31.36
C ALA A 163 11.46 -16.20 -32.76
N VAL A 164 12.66 -16.38 -33.30
CA VAL A 164 12.95 -16.05 -34.70
C VAL A 164 11.82 -16.65 -35.54
N PRO A 165 11.19 -15.89 -36.46
CA PRO A 165 10.17 -16.44 -37.34
C PRO A 165 10.72 -17.72 -38.00
N ASP A 166 10.12 -18.86 -37.67
CA ASP A 166 10.41 -20.15 -38.27
C ASP A 166 9.73 -20.22 -39.64
N VAL A 167 10.17 -19.34 -40.54
CA VAL A 167 9.83 -19.40 -41.96
C VAL A 167 11.09 -19.83 -42.67
N ASP A 168 11.25 -21.14 -42.80
CA ASP A 168 12.31 -21.76 -43.59
C ASP A 168 12.12 -21.37 -45.07
N PRO A 169 13.06 -20.61 -45.69
CA PRO A 169 12.95 -20.21 -47.10
C PRO A 169 13.01 -21.40 -48.07
N ASP A 170 13.47 -22.57 -47.61
CA ASP A 170 13.81 -23.72 -48.46
C ASP A 170 12.61 -24.62 -48.81
N GLN A 171 11.38 -24.28 -48.39
CA GLN A 171 10.16 -25.02 -48.80
C GLN A 171 9.40 -24.42 -49.99
N ILE A 172 9.93 -23.39 -50.65
CA ILE A 172 9.30 -22.79 -51.85
C ILE A 172 10.06 -23.19 -53.12
N GLY A 173 10.08 -24.48 -53.44
CA GLY A 173 10.46 -24.93 -54.77
C GLY A 173 11.03 -26.33 -54.81
N GLU A 174 10.15 -27.33 -54.92
CA GLU A 174 10.37 -28.59 -55.64
C GLU A 174 9.08 -29.43 -55.57
N GLU A 175 8.10 -29.08 -56.40
CA GLU A 175 7.09 -30.03 -56.88
C GLU A 175 7.15 -30.00 -58.41
N GLU A 176 7.83 -31.00 -58.97
CA GLU A 176 7.82 -31.37 -60.40
C GLU A 176 6.72 -32.40 -60.66
#